data_AF-A0A261B5N9-F1
#
_entry.id   AF-A0A261B5N9-F1
#
_cell.length_a   1.000
_cell.length_b   1.000
_cell.length_c   1.000
_cell.angle_alpha   90.00
_cell.angle_beta   90.00
_cell.angle_gamma   90.00
#
_symmetry.space_group_name_H-M   'P 1'
#
loop_
_entity.id
_entity.type
_entity.pdbx_description
1 polymer ?
#
loop_
_entity_poly.entity_id
_entity_poly.type
_entity_poly.pdbx_seq_one_letter_code
_entity_poly.pdbx_strand_id
1 'polypeptide(L)'
;MSHAKFKEFKEWYEKSYHDGFKLQDELLKYCESDVRILTQTLFSFIKMFEATFNTYRPIINACTLTSSVMFVMKHEYIKDGDVGHVPENGYGGGNNSMFALKYIQWLEKKNPKLQYALRGHNYAVDGYNPATDEIFE
;
A
#
# COMPACT_ATOMS: atom_id res chain seq x y z
N MET A 1 -3.89 46.88 15.11
CA MET A 1 -3.40 46.19 16.32
C MET A 1 -3.70 47.09 17.52
N SER A 2 -4.29 46.57 18.61
CA SER A 2 -4.60 47.40 19.80
C SER A 2 -3.33 47.94 20.45
N HIS A 3 -3.36 49.18 20.97
CA HIS A 3 -2.23 49.82 21.65
C HIS A 3 -1.68 48.99 22.81
N ALA A 4 -2.55 48.25 23.52
CA ALA A 4 -2.14 47.38 24.62
C ALA A 4 -1.26 46.21 24.14
N LYS A 5 -1.63 45.55 23.04
CA LYS A 5 -0.86 44.43 22.47
C LYS A 5 0.48 44.88 21.90
N PHE A 6 0.56 46.10 21.37
CA PHE A 6 1.83 46.65 20.89
C PHE A 6 2.80 46.93 22.04
N LYS A 7 2.29 47.43 23.18
CA LYS A 7 3.09 47.66 24.39
C LYS A 7 3.61 46.35 24.98
N GLU A 8 2.75 45.35 25.09
CA GLU A 8 3.12 44.00 25.55
C GLU A 8 4.21 43.38 24.66
N PHE A 9 4.05 43.46 23.33
CA PHE A 9 5.06 43.00 22.39
C PHE A 9 6.40 43.72 22.54
N LYS A 10 6.39 45.05 22.65
CA LYS A 10 7.59 45.87 22.88
C LYS A 10 8.33 45.45 24.15
N GLU A 11 7.60 45.27 25.25
CA GLU A 11 8.19 44.84 26.54
C GLU A 11 8.82 43.44 26.45
N TRP A 12 8.18 42.51 25.73
CA TRP A 12 8.75 41.20 25.47
C TRP A 12 9.99 41.28 24.57
N TYR A 13 9.93 42.06 23.48
CA TYR A 13 11.00 42.21 22.51
C TYR A 13 12.26 42.78 23.18
N GLU A 14 12.16 43.89 23.91
CA GLU A 14 13.30 44.50 24.59
C GLU A 14 13.96 43.55 25.61
N LYS A 15 13.16 42.72 26.29
CA LYS A 15 13.68 41.70 27.22
C LYS A 15 14.39 40.55 26.51
N SER A 16 13.92 40.17 25.31
CA SER A 16 14.38 38.97 24.61
C SER A 16 15.47 39.27 23.58
N TYR A 17 15.54 40.49 23.06
CA TYR A 17 16.46 40.89 21.99
C TYR A 17 17.95 40.74 22.38
N HIS A 18 18.24 40.83 23.68
CA HIS A 18 19.60 40.69 24.22
C HIS A 18 19.85 39.35 24.92
N ASP A 19 18.98 38.35 24.75
CA ASP A 19 19.09 37.06 25.46
C ASP A 19 20.23 36.15 24.99
N GLY A 20 20.97 36.56 23.95
CA GLY A 20 22.08 35.80 23.40
C GLY A 20 21.67 34.74 22.38
N PHE A 21 20.44 34.78 21.84
CA PHE A 21 19.98 33.92 20.76
C PHE A 21 20.92 33.96 19.56
N LYS A 22 21.57 32.83 19.31
CA LYS A 22 22.39 32.60 18.13
C LYS A 22 21.62 31.72 17.17
N LEU A 23 21.07 32.34 16.13
CA LEU A 23 20.23 31.67 15.14
C LEU A 23 20.86 30.37 14.60
N GLN A 24 22.17 30.39 14.33
CA GLN A 24 22.88 29.22 13.80
C GLN A 24 22.89 28.04 14.79
N ASP A 25 23.15 28.32 16.07
CA ASP A 25 23.21 27.29 17.11
C ASP A 25 21.83 26.68 17.34
N GLU A 26 20.79 27.52 17.40
CA GLU A 26 19.41 27.05 17.62
C GLU A 26 18.85 26.30 16.41
N LEU A 27 19.17 26.73 15.19
CA LEU A 27 18.79 26.02 13.97
C LEU A 27 19.48 24.66 13.88
N LEU A 28 20.77 24.58 14.25
CA LEU A 28 21.49 23.32 14.29
C LEU A 28 20.87 22.35 15.30
N LYS A 29 20.62 22.79 16.54
CA LYS A 29 19.95 21.98 17.57
C LYS A 29 18.59 21.47 17.11
N TYR A 30 17.81 22.33 16.45
CA TYR A 30 16.52 21.97 15.89
C TYR A 30 16.65 20.87 14.84
N CYS A 31 17.51 21.05 13.84
CA CYS A 31 17.73 20.08 12.78
C CYS A 31 18.23 18.72 13.32
N GLU A 32 19.15 18.73 14.27
CA GLU A 32 19.65 17.51 14.93
C GLU A 32 18.53 16.78 15.69
N SER A 33 17.70 17.54 16.41
CA SER A 33 16.55 16.97 17.13
C SER A 33 15.52 16.37 16.17
N ASP A 34 15.20 17.06 15.08
CA ASP A 34 14.24 16.58 14.08
C ASP A 34 14.73 15.28 13.44
N VAL A 35 15.97 15.24 12.97
CA VAL A 35 16.55 14.02 12.38
C VAL A 35 16.55 12.87 13.39
N ARG A 36 16.89 13.14 14.65
CA ARG A 36 16.85 12.14 15.73
C ARG A 36 15.43 11.59 15.93
N ILE A 37 14.43 12.45 16.02
CA ILE A 37 13.02 12.05 16.22
C ILE A 37 12.54 11.21 15.04
N LEU A 38 12.79 11.66 13.81
CA LEU A 38 12.39 10.93 12.60
C LEU A 38 13.06 9.55 12.55
N THR A 39 14.35 9.48 12.88
CA THR A 39 15.11 8.22 12.89
C THR A 39 14.60 7.25 13.95
N GLN A 40 14.38 7.72 15.18
CA GLN A 40 13.86 6.90 16.28
C GLN A 40 12.44 6.41 16.00
N THR A 41 11.61 7.28 15.42
CA THR A 41 10.24 6.93 15.03
C THR A 41 10.24 5.87 13.95
N LEU A 42 11.06 6.04 12.91
CA LEU A 42 11.17 5.07 11.82
C LEU A 42 11.66 3.71 12.32
N PHE A 43 12.67 3.69 13.18
CA PHE A 43 13.19 2.46 13.76
C PHE A 43 12.15 1.73 14.63
N SER A 44 11.39 2.49 15.42
CA SER A 44 10.29 1.95 16.23
C SER A 44 9.17 1.39 15.35
N PHE A 45 8.84 2.09 14.26
CA PHE A 45 7.87 1.63 13.27
C PHE A 45 8.30 0.33 12.59
N ILE A 46 9.55 0.22 12.13
CA ILE A 46 10.07 -1.02 11.52
C ILE A 46 9.94 -2.21 12.48
N LYS A 47 10.38 -2.04 13.74
CA LYS A 47 10.31 -3.10 14.75
C LYS A 47 8.87 -3.55 15.03
N MET A 48 7.96 -2.59 15.20
CA MET A 48 6.55 -2.87 15.43
C MET A 48 5.94 -3.59 14.21
N PHE A 49 6.28 -3.16 13.00
CA PHE A 49 5.78 -3.76 11.77
C PHE A 49 6.28 -5.19 11.58
N GLU A 50 7.59 -5.44 11.73
CA GLU A 50 8.18 -6.78 11.64
C GLU A 50 7.56 -7.75 12.67
N ALA A 51 7.32 -7.27 13.90
CA ALA A 51 6.68 -8.06 14.95
C ALA A 51 5.19 -8.36 14.66
N THR A 52 4.51 -7.48 13.94
CA THR A 52 3.07 -7.62 13.63
C THR A 52 2.83 -8.46 12.37
N PHE A 53 3.67 -8.31 11.35
CA PHE A 53 3.41 -8.83 10.00
C PHE A 53 4.50 -9.80 9.54
N ASN A 54 4.61 -10.96 10.19
CA ASN A 54 5.42 -12.12 9.76
C ASN A 54 6.84 -11.77 9.27
N THR A 55 7.52 -10.81 9.92
CA THR A 55 8.89 -10.36 9.56
C THR A 55 9.00 -9.58 8.25
N TYR A 56 7.90 -9.08 7.67
CA TYR A 56 7.99 -8.19 6.51
C TYR A 56 8.63 -6.85 6.86
N ARG A 57 9.42 -6.32 5.94
CA ARG A 57 10.08 -5.02 6.08
C ARG A 57 9.33 -3.94 5.33
N PRO A 58 8.74 -2.94 6.02
CA PRO A 58 7.87 -1.97 5.37
C PRO A 58 8.61 -1.11 4.34
N ILE A 59 9.87 -0.74 4.60
CA ILE A 59 10.66 0.17 3.74
C ILE A 59 11.19 -0.50 2.47
N ILE A 60 11.48 -1.81 2.52
CA ILE A 60 12.02 -2.54 1.35
C ILE A 60 10.90 -2.79 0.34
N ASN A 61 9.71 -3.13 0.85
CA ASN A 61 8.61 -3.57 0.01
C ASN A 61 7.75 -2.39 -0.47
N ALA A 62 7.86 -1.22 0.17
CA ALA A 62 7.01 -0.07 -0.07
C ALA A 62 7.62 1.25 0.44
N CYS A 63 7.30 2.37 -0.23
CA CYS A 63 7.74 3.70 0.18
C CYS A 63 6.72 4.47 1.04
N THR A 64 5.49 3.95 1.20
CA THR A 64 4.43 4.58 1.99
C THR A 64 3.80 3.58 2.94
N LEU A 65 3.16 4.07 4.00
CA LEU A 65 2.43 3.23 4.94
C LEU A 65 1.32 2.44 4.22
N THR A 66 0.51 3.11 3.39
CA THR A 66 -0.58 2.50 2.65
C THR A 66 -0.10 1.39 1.72
N SER A 67 0.99 1.64 0.97
CA SER A 67 1.56 0.60 0.11
C SER A 67 2.16 -0.57 0.90
N SER A 68 2.74 -0.32 2.09
CA SER A 68 3.23 -1.38 2.98
C SER A 68 2.10 -2.27 3.50
N VAL A 69 0.99 -1.66 3.92
CA VAL A 69 -0.20 -2.40 4.39
C VAL A 69 -0.83 -3.17 3.24
N MET A 70 -0.98 -2.55 2.07
CA MET A 70 -1.51 -3.23 0.88
C MET A 70 -0.63 -4.40 0.44
N PHE A 71 0.70 -4.26 0.55
CA PHE A 71 1.63 -5.37 0.31
C PHE A 71 1.33 -6.55 1.23
N VAL A 72 1.23 -6.31 2.54
CA VAL A 72 0.91 -7.36 3.52
C VAL A 72 -0.47 -7.97 3.24
N MET A 73 -1.47 -7.13 2.97
CA MET A 73 -2.83 -7.58 2.66
C MET A 73 -2.83 -8.58 1.50
N LYS A 74 -2.11 -8.27 0.42
CA LYS A 74 -2.02 -9.13 -0.78
C LYS A 74 -1.29 -10.45 -0.57
N HIS A 75 -0.31 -10.50 0.34
CA HIS A 75 0.55 -11.68 0.49
C HIS A 75 0.14 -12.59 1.64
N GLU A 76 -0.51 -12.05 2.68
CA GLU A 76 -0.88 -12.82 3.89
C GLU A 76 -2.39 -13.01 4.04
N TYR A 77 -3.19 -12.01 3.65
CA TYR A 77 -4.62 -11.97 4.01
C TYR A 77 -5.55 -12.26 2.84
N ILE A 78 -5.20 -11.83 1.63
CA ILE A 78 -5.95 -12.10 0.40
C ILE A 78 -5.45 -13.44 -0.14
N LYS A 79 -6.30 -14.46 -0.06
CA LYS A 79 -6.06 -15.78 -0.64
C LYS A 79 -6.70 -15.89 -2.02
N ASP A 80 -6.34 -16.95 -2.73
CA ASP A 80 -6.99 -17.31 -3.98
C ASP A 80 -8.50 -17.46 -3.73
N GLY A 81 -9.31 -16.71 -4.49
CA GLY A 81 -10.76 -16.66 -4.35
C GLY A 81 -11.33 -15.54 -3.48
N ASP A 82 -10.51 -14.83 -2.67
CA ASP A 82 -11.00 -13.72 -1.83
C ASP A 82 -11.31 -12.44 -2.63
N VAL A 83 -10.65 -12.28 -3.79
CA VAL A 83 -10.86 -11.13 -4.69
C VAL A 83 -11.39 -11.65 -6.01
N GLY A 84 -12.67 -11.38 -6.27
CA GLY A 84 -13.28 -11.58 -7.58
C GLY A 84 -12.74 -10.58 -8.59
N HIS A 85 -12.38 -11.06 -9.79
CA HIS A 85 -12.07 -10.18 -10.90
C HIS A 85 -13.38 -9.58 -11.45
N VAL A 86 -13.50 -8.25 -11.42
CA VAL A 86 -14.61 -7.53 -12.06
C VAL A 86 -14.05 -6.78 -13.26
N PRO A 87 -14.47 -7.09 -14.50
CA PRO A 87 -14.03 -6.34 -15.68
C PRO A 87 -14.50 -4.88 -15.64
N GLU A 88 -13.77 -3.95 -16.27
CA GLU A 88 -14.14 -2.52 -16.34
C GLU A 88 -15.55 -2.26 -16.93
N ASN A 89 -16.08 -3.21 -17.72
CA ASN A 89 -17.41 -3.14 -18.32
C ASN A 89 -18.43 -4.09 -17.64
N GLY A 90 -18.11 -4.62 -16.46
CA GLY A 90 -18.90 -5.64 -15.76
C GLY A 90 -18.84 -7.03 -16.42
N TYR A 91 -19.60 -7.98 -15.88
CA TYR A 91 -19.78 -9.34 -16.42
C TYR A 91 -20.72 -9.39 -17.64
N GLY A 92 -20.66 -8.38 -18.51
CA GLY A 92 -21.41 -8.40 -19.76
C GLY A 92 -20.89 -9.52 -20.67
N GLY A 93 -21.77 -10.16 -21.46
CA GLY A 93 -21.47 -11.28 -22.37
C GLY A 93 -20.56 -10.91 -23.56
N GLY A 94 -19.42 -10.31 -23.27
CA GLY A 94 -18.35 -10.02 -24.22
C GLY A 94 -17.40 -11.21 -24.37
N ASN A 95 -16.65 -11.21 -25.46
CA ASN A 95 -15.64 -12.23 -25.71
C ASN A 95 -14.46 -12.09 -24.74
N ASN A 96 -13.94 -13.23 -24.30
CA ASN A 96 -12.68 -13.32 -23.56
C ASN A 96 -11.53 -12.56 -24.26
N SER A 97 -10.70 -11.87 -23.48
CA SER A 97 -9.49 -11.25 -24.02
C SER A 97 -8.50 -12.31 -24.50
N MET A 98 -7.63 -11.96 -25.47
CA MET A 98 -6.57 -12.87 -25.93
C MET A 98 -5.62 -13.30 -24.81
N PHE A 99 -5.45 -12.47 -23.78
CA PHE A 99 -4.63 -12.80 -22.62
C PHE A 99 -5.33 -13.85 -21.73
N ALA A 100 -6.62 -13.67 -21.44
CA ALA A 100 -7.43 -14.62 -20.68
C ALA A 100 -7.45 -16.00 -21.35
N LEU A 101 -7.67 -16.06 -22.68
CA LEU A 101 -7.64 -17.32 -23.43
C LEU A 101 -6.27 -18.03 -23.36
N LYS A 102 -5.17 -17.29 -23.46
CA LYS A 102 -3.82 -17.85 -23.31
C LYS A 102 -3.55 -18.36 -21.89
N TYR A 103 -4.07 -17.66 -20.88
CA TYR A 103 -3.97 -18.09 -19.50
C TYR A 103 -4.72 -19.40 -19.26
N ILE A 104 -5.94 -19.53 -19.77
CA ILE A 104 -6.74 -20.77 -19.70
C ILE A 104 -6.04 -21.93 -20.43
N GLN A 105 -5.45 -21.69 -21.60
CA GLN A 105 -4.63 -22.69 -22.31
C GLN A 105 -3.38 -23.11 -21.52
N TRP A 106 -2.78 -22.20 -20.77
CA TRP A 106 -1.67 -22.55 -19.88
C TRP A 106 -2.14 -23.35 -18.67
N LEU A 107 -3.30 -23.05 -18.10
CA LEU A 107 -3.92 -23.85 -17.04
C LEU A 107 -4.28 -25.25 -17.54
N GLU A 108 -4.78 -25.39 -18.77
CA GLU A 108 -5.03 -26.68 -19.41
C GLU A 108 -3.75 -27.53 -19.50
N LYS A 109 -2.60 -26.94 -19.83
CA LYS A 109 -1.32 -27.66 -19.84
C LYS A 109 -0.95 -28.24 -18.47
N LYS A 110 -1.41 -27.62 -17.39
CA LYS A 110 -1.24 -28.14 -16.02
C LYS A 110 -2.33 -29.15 -15.67
N ASN A 111 -3.55 -28.97 -16.18
CA ASN A 111 -4.69 -29.81 -15.91
C ASN A 111 -5.51 -30.12 -17.18
N PRO A 112 -5.34 -31.31 -17.79
CA PRO A 112 -5.92 -31.65 -19.09
C PRO A 112 -7.46 -31.72 -19.14
N LYS A 113 -8.12 -31.69 -17.98
CA LYS A 113 -9.58 -31.84 -17.83
C LYS A 113 -10.36 -30.51 -17.85
N LEU A 114 -9.68 -29.38 -18.07
CA LEU A 114 -10.31 -28.06 -18.10
C LEU A 114 -11.27 -27.92 -19.30
N GLN A 115 -12.48 -27.44 -19.02
CA GLN A 115 -13.55 -27.19 -19.98
C GLN A 115 -13.66 -25.68 -20.24
N TYR A 116 -13.61 -25.23 -21.49
CA TYR A 116 -13.62 -23.80 -21.86
C TYR A 116 -14.04 -23.61 -23.33
N ALA A 117 -14.37 -22.37 -23.73
CA ALA A 117 -15.01 -22.05 -25.01
C ALA A 117 -14.25 -22.56 -26.26
N LEU A 118 -12.91 -22.54 -26.26
CA LEU A 118 -12.10 -22.97 -27.41
C LEU A 118 -12.11 -24.50 -27.64
N ARG A 119 -12.64 -25.29 -26.70
CA ARG A 119 -12.90 -26.74 -26.90
C ARG A 119 -14.25 -27.04 -27.57
N GLY A 120 -14.99 -26.01 -27.98
CA GLY A 120 -16.21 -26.19 -28.79
C GLY A 120 -17.48 -26.36 -27.98
N HIS A 121 -17.55 -25.78 -26.78
CA HIS A 121 -18.70 -25.87 -25.89
C HIS A 121 -19.08 -24.47 -25.37
N ASN A 122 -20.39 -24.18 -25.33
CA ASN A 122 -20.93 -22.96 -24.73
C ASN A 122 -21.04 -23.14 -23.21
N TYR A 123 -19.98 -22.79 -22.49
CA TYR A 123 -20.02 -22.71 -21.04
C TYR A 123 -20.39 -21.28 -20.60
N ALA A 124 -21.10 -21.16 -19.48
CA ALA A 124 -21.47 -19.87 -18.89
C ALA A 124 -20.28 -19.16 -18.19
N VAL A 125 -19.16 -19.87 -18.08
CA VAL A 125 -17.93 -19.46 -17.40
C VAL A 125 -16.74 -19.64 -18.35
N ASP A 126 -15.65 -18.91 -18.10
CA ASP A 126 -14.51 -18.89 -19.02
C ASP A 126 -13.72 -20.20 -19.00
N GLY A 127 -13.59 -20.81 -17.82
CA GLY A 127 -13.07 -22.16 -17.65
C GLY A 127 -13.73 -22.88 -16.47
N TYR A 128 -13.93 -24.20 -16.59
CA TYR A 128 -14.47 -25.03 -15.52
C TYR A 128 -13.68 -26.33 -15.41
N ASN A 129 -13.30 -26.69 -14.19
CA ASN A 129 -12.69 -27.97 -13.92
C ASN A 129 -13.68 -28.90 -13.19
N PRO A 130 -14.29 -29.87 -13.89
CA PRO A 130 -15.27 -30.78 -13.29
C PRO A 130 -14.67 -31.71 -12.22
N ALA A 131 -13.34 -31.85 -12.16
CA ALA A 131 -12.69 -32.71 -11.17
C ALA A 131 -12.49 -32.00 -9.81
N THR A 132 -12.39 -30.68 -9.80
CA THR A 132 -12.18 -29.88 -8.56
C THR A 132 -13.35 -28.98 -8.22
N ASP A 133 -14.35 -28.91 -9.10
CA ASP A 133 -15.48 -27.97 -9.00
C ASP A 133 -15.03 -26.49 -8.98
N GLU A 134 -13.88 -26.21 -9.61
CA GLU A 134 -13.32 -24.86 -9.69
C GLU A 134 -13.76 -24.17 -10.98
N ILE A 135 -14.16 -22.91 -10.82
CA ILE A 135 -14.53 -22.00 -11.90
C ILE A 135 -13.39 -20.99 -12.09
N PHE A 136 -13.05 -20.75 -13.36
CA PHE A 136 -12.09 -19.75 -13.80
C PHE A 136 -12.85 -18.69 -14.60
N GLU A 137 -12.77 -17.44 -14.14
CA GLU A 137 -13.30 -16.21 -14.75
C GLU A 137 -12.16 -15.18 -14.87
#